data_AF-A0A9X6AE29-F1
#
_entry.id   AF-A0A9X6AE29-F1
#
_cell.length_a   1.000
_cell.length_b   1.000
_cell.length_c   1.000
_cell.angle_alpha   90.00
_cell.angle_beta   90.00
_cell.angle_gamma   90.00
#
_symmetry.space_group_name_H-M   'P 1'
#
loop_
_entity.id
_entity.type
_entity.pdbx_description
1 polymer ?
#
loop_
_entity_poly.entity_id
_entity_poly.type
_entity_poly.pdbx_seq_one_letter_code
_entity_poly.pdbx_strand_id
1 'polypeptide(L)'
;MGQPTHAQNWWRSAVIYQVYVRSFADGDGDGTGDLAGVRAKLPYLAELGVDALWFNPWYLSPMKDGGYDVADYRVIDPAFGTLAEAEKLIAEAKELGIRTLVDIVPNHVSDQHPWFRAALAQGPERELFHFRPGRGEHGELPPNDWPSQFAGSAEPVWTRLPDGTWYLHLFTPEQPDLNWAHPAVRQEHEEILRFWFERGVAGVRIDSAALLAKDPDLPDFVEGRDPH
;
A
#
# COMPACT_ATOMS: atom_id res chain seq x y z
N MET A 1 36.29 -26.29 9.94
CA MET A 1 35.47 -25.55 8.95
C MET A 1 34.21 -25.12 9.67
N GLY A 2 34.06 -23.82 9.92
CA GLY A 2 32.87 -23.29 10.61
C GLY A 2 31.66 -23.37 9.69
N GLN A 3 30.55 -23.89 10.20
CA GLN A 3 29.27 -23.82 9.51
C GLN A 3 28.90 -22.34 9.30
N PRO A 4 28.39 -21.96 8.11
CA PRO A 4 27.93 -20.60 7.90
C PRO A 4 26.74 -20.34 8.83
N THR A 5 26.83 -19.28 9.63
CA THR A 5 25.73 -18.81 10.46
C THR A 5 24.61 -18.29 9.55
N HIS A 6 23.69 -19.17 9.16
CA HIS A 6 22.43 -18.84 8.45
C HIS A 6 21.57 -17.81 9.20
N ALA A 7 21.88 -17.49 10.46
CA ALA A 7 21.11 -16.61 11.32
C ALA A 7 21.16 -15.11 10.99
N GLN A 8 22.17 -14.59 10.27
CA GLN A 8 22.32 -13.13 10.13
C GLN A 8 21.61 -12.49 8.92
N ASN A 9 21.23 -13.25 7.88
CA ASN A 9 20.53 -12.69 6.71
C ASN A 9 19.57 -13.72 6.09
N TRP A 10 18.61 -14.20 6.87
CA TRP A 10 17.64 -15.23 6.46
C TRP A 10 16.98 -14.91 5.10
N TRP A 11 16.67 -13.64 4.85
CA TRP A 11 16.00 -13.14 3.65
C TRP A 11 16.81 -13.33 2.36
N ARG A 12 18.13 -13.57 2.42
CA ARG A 12 18.96 -13.79 1.21
C ARG A 12 18.78 -15.17 0.59
N SER A 13 18.33 -16.14 1.37
CA SER A 13 18.13 -17.52 0.93
C SER A 13 16.70 -18.02 1.15
N ALA A 14 15.81 -17.14 1.63
CA ALA A 14 14.45 -17.50 1.97
C ALA A 14 13.62 -17.81 0.72
N VAL A 15 12.84 -18.88 0.78
CA VAL A 15 11.73 -19.12 -0.15
C VAL A 15 10.54 -18.29 0.32
N ILE A 16 10.30 -17.16 -0.36
CA ILE A 16 9.18 -16.26 -0.09
C ILE A 16 8.00 -16.67 -0.98
N TYR A 17 6.86 -16.96 -0.36
CA TYR A 17 5.61 -17.28 -1.07
C TYR A 17 4.65 -16.10 -0.96
N GLN A 18 4.26 -15.52 -2.10
CA GLN A 18 3.29 -14.42 -2.12
C GLN A 18 1.87 -14.95 -2.01
N VAL A 19 1.08 -14.35 -1.13
CA VAL A 19 -0.33 -14.69 -0.85
C VAL A 19 -1.21 -13.50 -1.19
N TYR A 20 -2.07 -13.69 -2.20
CA TYR A 20 -3.20 -12.81 -2.46
C TYR A 20 -4.42 -13.36 -1.70
N VAL A 21 -4.70 -12.79 -0.51
CA VAL A 21 -5.63 -13.34 0.49
C VAL A 21 -6.96 -13.72 -0.14
N ARG A 22 -7.57 -12.77 -0.87
CA ARG A 22 -8.87 -12.89 -1.53
C ARG A 22 -9.05 -14.13 -2.41
N SER A 23 -7.98 -14.69 -2.96
CA SER A 23 -8.05 -15.82 -3.89
C SER A 23 -7.24 -17.04 -3.45
N PHE A 24 -6.70 -17.04 -2.23
CA PHE A 24 -5.83 -18.12 -1.78
C PHE A 24 -6.61 -19.31 -1.20
N ALA A 25 -7.40 -19.07 -0.14
CA ALA A 25 -8.21 -20.09 0.50
C ALA A 25 -9.35 -19.43 1.29
N ASP A 26 -10.57 -19.89 1.05
CA ASP A 26 -11.79 -19.50 1.77
C ASP A 26 -11.93 -20.38 3.03
N GLY A 27 -12.00 -19.74 4.20
CA GLY A 27 -12.05 -20.38 5.51
C GLY A 27 -13.43 -20.41 6.14
N ASP A 28 -14.36 -19.55 5.72
CA ASP A 28 -15.71 -19.43 6.29
C ASP A 28 -16.85 -19.83 5.32
N GLY A 29 -16.53 -20.06 4.05
CA GLY A 29 -17.43 -20.55 3.01
C GLY A 29 -18.20 -19.45 2.28
N ASP A 30 -17.80 -18.18 2.37
CA ASP A 30 -18.48 -17.06 1.70
C ASP A 30 -18.08 -16.87 0.22
N GLY A 31 -17.09 -17.64 -0.26
CA GLY A 31 -16.56 -17.59 -1.62
C GLY A 31 -15.35 -16.67 -1.81
N THR A 32 -14.90 -15.98 -0.76
CA THR A 32 -13.73 -15.11 -0.72
C THR A 32 -12.64 -15.73 0.15
N GLY A 33 -11.39 -15.63 -0.28
CA GLY A 33 -10.27 -16.06 0.56
C GLY A 33 -10.05 -15.12 1.74
N ASP A 34 -9.74 -15.70 2.91
CA ASP A 34 -9.65 -15.00 4.19
C ASP A 34 -8.47 -15.50 5.05
N LEU A 35 -8.22 -14.85 6.19
CA LEU A 35 -7.12 -15.20 7.09
C LEU A 35 -7.30 -16.58 7.75
N ALA A 36 -8.53 -17.04 7.97
CA ALA A 36 -8.79 -18.39 8.50
C ALA A 36 -8.43 -19.47 7.47
N GLY A 37 -8.74 -19.24 6.20
CA GLY A 37 -8.35 -20.09 5.08
C GLY A 37 -6.83 -20.14 4.91
N VAL A 38 -6.13 -19.00 5.02
CA VAL A 38 -4.65 -19.00 5.01
C VAL A 38 -4.08 -19.81 6.17
N ARG A 39 -4.60 -19.60 7.39
CA ARG A 39 -4.18 -20.35 8.59
C ARG A 39 -4.33 -21.86 8.41
N ALA A 40 -5.45 -22.30 7.82
CA ALA A 40 -5.68 -23.72 7.51
C ALA A 40 -4.67 -24.32 6.52
N LYS A 41 -3.96 -23.50 5.74
CA LYS A 41 -2.93 -23.94 4.78
C LYS A 41 -1.50 -23.80 5.29
N LEU A 42 -1.27 -23.24 6.48
CA LEU A 42 0.09 -23.10 7.03
C LEU A 42 0.85 -24.44 7.12
N PRO A 43 0.25 -25.58 7.53
CA PRO A 43 0.96 -26.87 7.53
C PRO A 43 1.43 -27.29 6.13
N TYR A 44 0.60 -27.06 5.11
CA TYR A 44 0.96 -27.34 3.71
C TYR A 44 2.11 -26.43 3.24
N LEU A 45 2.07 -25.14 3.58
CA LEU A 45 3.13 -24.19 3.22
C LEU A 45 4.46 -24.54 3.91
N ALA A 46 4.40 -25.03 5.15
CA ALA A 46 5.58 -25.53 5.87
C ALA A 46 6.16 -26.78 5.19
N GLU A 47 5.31 -27.75 4.81
CA GLU A 47 5.74 -28.96 4.08
C GLU A 47 6.35 -28.62 2.72
N LEU A 48 5.80 -27.62 2.02
CA LEU A 48 6.33 -27.10 0.76
C LEU A 48 7.75 -26.50 0.90
N GLY A 49 8.16 -26.14 2.13
CA GLY A 49 9.46 -25.53 2.40
C GLY A 49 9.47 -24.01 2.30
N VAL A 50 8.35 -23.35 2.54
CA VAL A 50 8.25 -21.89 2.56
C VAL A 50 8.89 -21.32 3.84
N ASP A 51 9.77 -20.33 3.69
CA ASP A 51 10.42 -19.64 4.82
C ASP A 51 9.67 -18.38 5.25
N ALA A 52 8.91 -17.76 4.33
CA ALA A 52 8.11 -16.58 4.60
C ALA A 52 6.89 -16.43 3.67
N LEU A 53 5.81 -15.89 4.20
CA LEU A 53 4.64 -15.43 3.44
C LEU A 53 4.73 -13.93 3.24
N TRP A 54 4.53 -13.47 2.00
CA TRP A 54 4.31 -12.06 1.68
C TRP A 54 2.85 -11.86 1.32
N PHE A 55 2.14 -11.06 2.11
CA PHE A 55 0.77 -10.69 1.84
C PHE A 55 0.71 -9.43 0.99
N ASN A 56 -0.11 -9.46 -0.07
CA ASN A 56 -0.65 -8.23 -0.64
C ASN A 56 -1.44 -7.44 0.44
N PRO A 57 -1.77 -6.15 0.21
CA PRO A 57 -2.54 -5.36 1.17
C PRO A 57 -3.79 -6.10 1.67
N TRP A 58 -3.82 -6.37 2.96
CA TRP A 58 -4.95 -6.99 3.68
C TRP A 58 -5.74 -5.97 4.52
N TYR A 59 -5.43 -4.69 4.31
CA TYR A 59 -5.94 -3.56 5.08
C TYR A 59 -7.33 -3.18 4.62
N LEU A 60 -8.05 -2.43 5.46
CA LEU A 60 -9.33 -1.83 5.07
C LEU A 60 -9.16 -1.04 3.77
N SER A 61 -9.90 -1.44 2.74
CA SER A 61 -9.80 -0.86 1.41
C SER A 61 -11.14 -0.92 0.67
N PRO A 62 -11.51 0.12 -0.10
CA PRO A 62 -12.63 0.04 -1.04
C PRO A 62 -12.42 -0.92 -2.21
N MET A 63 -11.23 -1.51 -2.35
CA MET A 63 -10.86 -2.50 -3.37
C MET A 63 -10.88 -1.96 -4.80
N LYS A 64 -10.63 -0.66 -4.99
CA LYS A 64 -10.52 -0.02 -6.32
C LYS A 64 -9.30 -0.49 -7.09
N ASP A 65 -8.25 -0.85 -6.37
CA ASP A 65 -7.02 -1.43 -6.91
C ASP A 65 -6.64 -2.68 -6.11
N GLY A 66 -7.62 -3.56 -5.83
CA GLY A 66 -7.34 -4.87 -5.20
C GLY A 66 -6.71 -4.80 -3.81
N GLY A 67 -6.92 -3.71 -3.07
CA GLY A 67 -6.40 -3.50 -1.72
C GLY A 67 -5.31 -2.43 -1.62
N TYR A 68 -4.73 -1.98 -2.74
CA TYR A 68 -3.67 -0.95 -2.75
C TYR A 68 -4.21 0.47 -2.48
N ASP A 69 -5.51 0.70 -2.66
CA ASP A 69 -6.23 1.87 -2.17
C ASP A 69 -6.54 1.71 -0.66
N VAL A 70 -5.53 1.89 0.19
CA VAL A 70 -5.65 1.66 1.65
C VAL A 70 -6.38 2.81 2.35
N ALA A 71 -7.49 2.51 3.03
CA ALA A 71 -8.25 3.47 3.84
C ALA A 71 -7.82 3.51 5.31
N ASP A 72 -7.30 2.39 5.86
CA ASP A 72 -6.69 2.35 7.20
C ASP A 72 -5.71 1.16 7.33
N TYR A 73 -4.42 1.48 7.49
CA TYR A 73 -3.33 0.51 7.63
C TYR A 73 -3.35 -0.33 8.91
N ARG A 74 -4.14 0.05 9.91
CA ARG A 74 -4.21 -0.60 11.22
C ARG A 74 -5.47 -1.45 11.40
N VAL A 75 -6.32 -1.48 10.38
CA VAL A 75 -7.55 -2.27 10.33
C VAL A 75 -7.40 -3.31 9.22
N ILE A 76 -7.64 -4.58 9.54
CA ILE A 76 -7.78 -5.64 8.53
C ILE A 76 -9.12 -5.45 7.83
N ASP A 77 -9.16 -5.64 6.51
CA ASP A 77 -10.41 -5.57 5.77
C ASP A 77 -11.40 -6.62 6.31
N PRO A 78 -12.66 -6.25 6.63
CA PRO A 78 -13.64 -7.19 7.14
C PRO A 78 -13.89 -8.40 6.23
N ALA A 79 -13.62 -8.29 4.91
CA ALA A 79 -13.71 -9.41 3.99
C ALA A 79 -12.61 -10.47 4.20
N PHE A 80 -11.54 -10.15 4.93
CA PHE A 80 -10.44 -11.07 5.22
C PHE A 80 -10.40 -11.52 6.69
N GLY A 81 -11.06 -10.77 7.57
CA GLY A 81 -11.17 -11.09 9.00
C GLY A 81 -10.87 -9.88 9.89
N THR A 82 -10.18 -10.12 10.99
CA THR A 82 -9.91 -9.12 12.03
C THR A 82 -8.42 -8.97 12.33
N LEU A 83 -8.04 -7.86 12.98
CA LEU A 83 -6.66 -7.67 13.47
C LEU A 83 -6.21 -8.82 14.39
N ALA A 84 -7.11 -9.31 15.25
CA ALA A 84 -6.83 -10.44 16.13
C ALA A 84 -6.58 -11.75 15.35
N GLU A 85 -7.20 -11.93 14.18
CA GLU A 85 -6.94 -13.08 13.31
C GLU A 85 -5.63 -12.94 12.55
N ALA A 86 -5.25 -11.72 12.15
CA ALA A 86 -3.92 -11.46 11.61
C ALA A 86 -2.83 -11.75 12.66
N GLU A 87 -3.02 -11.34 13.92
CA GLU A 87 -2.11 -11.64 15.02
C GLU A 87 -1.98 -13.16 15.26
N LYS A 88 -3.10 -13.91 15.22
CA LYS A 88 -3.07 -15.38 15.28
C LYS A 88 -2.31 -16.00 14.12
N LEU A 89 -2.56 -15.54 12.89
CA LEU A 89 -1.86 -16.02 11.71
C LEU A 89 -0.35 -15.81 11.83
N ILE A 90 0.08 -14.61 12.23
CA ILE A 90 1.50 -14.29 12.40
C ILE A 90 2.14 -15.19 13.47
N ALA A 91 1.46 -15.43 14.59
CA ALA A 91 1.95 -16.29 15.65
C ALA A 91 2.05 -17.76 15.19
N GLU A 92 1.00 -18.31 14.60
CA GLU A 92 0.96 -19.71 14.13
C GLU A 92 1.95 -19.98 12.99
N ALA A 93 2.09 -19.04 12.05
CA ALA A 93 3.10 -19.13 10.99
C ALA A 93 4.51 -19.19 11.60
N LYS A 94 4.78 -18.34 12.59
CA LYS A 94 6.07 -18.30 13.28
C LYS A 94 6.39 -19.60 14.03
N GLU A 95 5.39 -20.24 14.65
CA GLU A 95 5.54 -21.56 15.29
C GLU A 95 5.97 -22.65 14.30
N LEU A 96 5.55 -22.52 13.03
CA LEU A 96 5.94 -23.39 11.93
C LEU A 96 7.26 -22.95 11.24
N GLY A 97 7.95 -21.94 11.78
CA GLY A 97 9.18 -21.40 11.20
C GLY A 97 8.97 -20.46 10.01
N ILE A 98 7.72 -20.14 9.68
CA ILE A 98 7.34 -19.27 8.56
C ILE A 98 7.24 -17.82 9.06
N ARG A 99 7.94 -16.91 8.40
CA ARG A 99 7.87 -15.47 8.70
C ARG A 99 6.75 -14.79 7.92
N THR A 100 6.25 -13.67 8.43
CA THR A 100 5.25 -12.86 7.73
C THR A 100 5.86 -11.56 7.24
N LEU A 101 5.63 -11.23 5.98
CA LEU A 101 5.91 -9.95 5.35
C LEU A 101 4.59 -9.29 4.95
N VAL A 102 4.46 -7.99 5.18
CA VAL A 102 3.29 -7.21 4.75
C VAL A 102 3.66 -6.25 3.63
N ASP A 103 2.71 -5.97 2.76
CA ASP A 103 2.83 -4.89 1.77
C ASP A 103 2.62 -3.53 2.43
N ILE A 104 3.46 -2.55 2.14
CA ILE A 104 3.26 -1.16 2.56
C ILE A 104 3.15 -0.32 1.29
N VAL A 105 2.10 0.51 1.19
CA VAL A 105 1.76 1.29 -0.01
C VAL A 105 1.96 2.79 0.25
N PRO A 106 3.20 3.25 0.43
CA PRO A 106 3.47 4.59 0.97
C PRO A 106 3.09 5.75 0.03
N ASN A 107 2.94 5.50 -1.27
CA ASN A 107 2.81 6.57 -2.25
C ASN A 107 1.46 7.31 -2.16
N HIS A 108 0.40 6.57 -1.88
CA HIS A 108 -0.98 7.06 -1.87
C HIS A 108 -1.79 6.37 -0.77
N VAL A 109 -2.96 6.93 -0.47
CA VAL A 109 -4.00 6.28 0.34
C VAL A 109 -5.31 6.29 -0.44
N SER A 110 -6.33 5.59 0.04
CA SER A 110 -7.67 5.69 -0.52
C SER A 110 -8.23 7.11 -0.37
N ASP A 111 -9.05 7.54 -1.33
CA ASP A 111 -9.91 8.73 -1.22
C ASP A 111 -10.89 8.67 -0.03
N GLN A 112 -11.12 7.47 0.53
CA GLN A 112 -11.90 7.26 1.74
C GLN A 112 -11.09 7.40 3.04
N HIS A 113 -9.76 7.54 2.95
CA HIS A 113 -8.89 7.76 4.11
C HIS A 113 -9.29 9.04 4.86
N PRO A 114 -9.30 9.05 6.20
CA PRO A 114 -9.72 10.22 6.99
C PRO A 114 -9.00 11.51 6.61
N TRP A 115 -7.69 11.45 6.34
CA TRP A 115 -6.92 12.61 5.88
C TRP A 115 -7.43 13.18 4.56
N PHE A 116 -7.75 12.34 3.57
CA PHE A 116 -8.19 12.86 2.28
C PHE A 116 -9.60 13.43 2.36
N ARG A 117 -10.49 12.79 3.13
CA ARG A 117 -11.83 13.34 3.41
C ARG A 117 -11.74 14.72 4.08
N ALA A 118 -10.84 14.90 5.04
CA ALA A 118 -10.59 16.19 5.68
C ALA A 118 -9.98 17.21 4.71
N ALA A 119 -9.07 16.79 3.84
CA ALA A 119 -8.50 17.63 2.78
C ALA A 119 -9.57 18.13 1.79
N LEU A 120 -10.48 17.26 1.35
CA LEU A 120 -11.62 17.62 0.50
C LEU A 120 -12.57 18.61 1.20
N ALA A 121 -12.71 18.52 2.52
CA ALA A 121 -13.45 19.47 3.34
C ALA A 121 -12.71 20.80 3.58
N GLN A 122 -11.61 21.05 2.86
CA GLN A 122 -10.75 22.22 3.00
C GLN A 122 -10.07 22.35 4.38
N GLY A 123 -9.85 21.22 5.05
CA GLY A 123 -9.07 21.15 6.29
C GLY A 123 -7.57 21.34 6.06
N PRO A 124 -6.78 21.50 7.14
CA PRO A 124 -5.32 21.61 7.07
C PRO A 124 -4.65 20.37 6.42
N GLU A 125 -5.34 19.22 6.42
CA GLU A 125 -4.89 17.98 5.80
C GLU A 125 -4.66 18.10 4.28
N ARG A 126 -5.11 19.17 3.62
CA ARG A 126 -4.75 19.43 2.22
C ARG A 126 -3.24 19.47 2.00
N GLU A 127 -2.46 19.91 2.99
CA GLU A 127 -0.99 19.94 2.90
C GLU A 127 -0.35 18.55 2.85
N LEU A 128 -1.08 17.51 3.26
CA LEU A 128 -0.65 16.11 3.21
C LEU A 128 -0.74 15.50 1.81
N PHE A 129 -1.31 16.21 0.84
CA PHE A 129 -1.49 15.77 -0.55
C PHE A 129 -1.04 16.85 -1.53
N HIS A 130 -1.00 16.50 -2.81
CA HIS A 130 -0.65 17.44 -3.88
C HIS A 130 -1.90 18.10 -4.47
N PHE A 131 -2.31 19.24 -3.92
CA PHE A 131 -3.30 20.12 -4.53
C PHE A 131 -2.65 21.23 -5.33
N ARG A 132 -3.12 21.49 -6.55
CA ARG A 132 -2.60 22.56 -7.44
C ARG A 132 -3.72 23.25 -8.22
N PRO A 133 -3.57 24.55 -8.55
CA PRO A 133 -4.44 25.17 -9.55
C PRO A 133 -4.20 24.54 -10.92
N GLY A 134 -5.25 24.47 -11.74
CA GLY A 134 -5.14 24.02 -13.13
C GLY A 134 -4.54 25.09 -14.04
N ARG A 135 -4.18 24.69 -15.25
CA ARG A 135 -3.80 25.57 -16.37
C ARG A 135 -5.04 25.98 -17.19
N GLY A 136 -4.87 26.91 -18.13
CA GLY A 136 -5.96 27.46 -18.95
C GLY A 136 -6.56 28.73 -18.37
N GLU A 137 -7.46 29.37 -19.13
CA GLU A 137 -8.05 30.67 -18.74
C GLU A 137 -8.91 30.56 -17.47
N HIS A 138 -9.47 29.37 -17.22
CA HIS A 138 -10.36 29.07 -16.12
C HIS A 138 -9.88 27.89 -15.25
N GLY A 139 -8.60 27.49 -15.37
CA GLY A 139 -8.04 26.34 -14.66
C GLY A 139 -8.64 25.00 -15.10
N GLU A 140 -9.12 24.92 -16.35
CA GLU A 140 -9.80 23.78 -16.96
C GLU A 140 -8.85 22.67 -17.43
N LEU A 141 -7.55 22.95 -17.52
CA LEU A 141 -6.53 21.97 -17.90
C LEU A 141 -5.75 21.49 -16.67
N PRO A 142 -5.26 20.24 -16.66
CA PRO A 142 -4.42 19.73 -15.58
C PRO A 142 -3.18 20.59 -15.32
N PRO A 143 -2.65 20.59 -14.08
CA PRO A 143 -1.44 21.33 -13.70
C PRO A 143 -0.21 21.02 -14.55
N ASN A 144 -0.02 19.75 -14.97
CA ASN A 144 1.03 19.30 -15.88
C ASN A 144 0.53 18.16 -16.79
N ASP A 145 1.39 17.63 -17.66
CA ASP A 145 1.10 16.55 -18.61
C ASP A 145 1.65 15.18 -18.20
N TRP A 146 1.79 14.92 -16.89
CA TRP A 146 2.28 13.63 -16.39
C TRP A 146 1.37 12.45 -16.82
N PRO A 147 1.96 11.33 -17.27
CA PRO A 147 1.20 10.13 -17.61
C PRO A 147 0.87 9.28 -16.38
N SER A 148 -0.22 8.51 -16.47
CA SER A 148 -0.57 7.50 -15.47
C SER A 148 0.47 6.39 -15.41
N GLN A 149 0.68 5.86 -14.21
CA GLN A 149 1.56 4.71 -13.98
C GLN A 149 0.87 3.38 -14.38
N PHE A 150 -0.44 3.37 -14.63
CA PHE A 150 -1.10 2.23 -15.25
C PHE A 150 -0.82 2.19 -16.74
N ALA A 151 -0.09 1.16 -17.17
CA ALA A 151 0.32 0.99 -18.55
C ALA A 151 -0.89 1.02 -19.51
N GLY A 152 -0.84 1.91 -20.50
CA GLY A 152 -1.89 2.07 -21.51
C GLY A 152 -3.08 2.92 -21.08
N SER A 153 -3.10 3.44 -19.84
CA SER A 153 -4.09 4.43 -19.44
C SER A 153 -3.83 5.77 -20.14
N ALA A 154 -4.90 6.33 -20.73
CA ALA A 154 -4.90 7.69 -21.28
C ALA A 154 -5.58 8.69 -20.32
N GLU A 155 -6.04 8.23 -19.16
CA GLU A 155 -6.67 9.08 -18.17
C GLU A 155 -5.62 10.00 -17.52
N PRO A 156 -5.97 11.28 -17.27
CA PRO A 156 -5.07 12.20 -16.60
C PRO A 156 -4.80 11.76 -15.15
N VAL A 157 -3.60 12.04 -14.65
CA VAL A 157 -3.21 11.80 -13.24
C VAL A 157 -3.66 12.92 -12.29
N TRP A 158 -4.57 13.76 -12.74
CA TRP A 158 -5.11 14.86 -11.97
C TRP A 158 -6.62 14.85 -12.08
N THR A 159 -7.29 14.99 -10.94
CA THR A 159 -8.74 15.15 -10.88
C THR A 159 -9.11 16.55 -10.39
N ARG A 160 -9.96 17.24 -11.16
CA ARG A 160 -10.45 18.59 -10.83
C ARG A 160 -11.57 18.53 -9.80
N LEU A 161 -11.51 19.39 -8.79
CA LEU A 161 -12.53 19.55 -7.76
C LEU A 161 -13.52 20.69 -8.07
N PRO A 162 -14.70 20.70 -7.43
CA PRO A 162 -15.67 21.79 -7.58
C PRO A 162 -15.15 23.17 -7.18
N ASP A 163 -14.14 23.24 -6.30
CA ASP A 163 -13.48 24.48 -5.90
C ASP A 163 -12.47 25.01 -6.94
N GLY A 164 -12.30 24.30 -8.06
CA GLY A 164 -11.42 24.67 -9.17
C GLY A 164 -9.98 24.18 -9.04
N THR A 165 -9.59 23.62 -7.89
CA THR A 165 -8.27 23.01 -7.72
C THR A 165 -8.22 21.59 -8.29
N TRP A 166 -7.03 21.04 -8.46
CA TRP A 166 -6.79 19.67 -8.88
C TRP A 166 -6.00 18.92 -7.80
N TYR A 167 -6.25 17.63 -7.63
CA TYR A 167 -5.40 16.75 -6.81
C TYR A 167 -4.71 15.70 -7.68
N LEU A 168 -3.47 15.35 -7.30
CA LEU A 168 -2.66 14.34 -7.98
C LEU A 168 -3.08 12.93 -7.56
N HIS A 169 -3.13 12.03 -8.54
CA HIS A 169 -3.21 10.59 -8.36
C HIS A 169 -2.47 9.88 -9.51
N LEU A 170 -1.32 9.27 -9.23
CA LEU A 170 -0.52 8.61 -10.26
C LEU A 170 -1.15 7.31 -10.79
N PHE A 171 -2.13 6.77 -10.04
CA PHE A 171 -2.84 5.53 -10.31
C PHE A 171 -4.34 5.80 -10.58
N THR A 172 -5.28 5.28 -9.78
CA THR A 172 -6.70 5.62 -9.94
C THR A 172 -7.04 6.97 -9.28
N PRO A 173 -8.14 7.65 -9.67
CA PRO A 173 -8.65 8.80 -8.94
C PRO A 173 -8.92 8.55 -7.46
N GLU A 174 -9.26 7.31 -7.10
CA GLU A 174 -9.45 6.89 -5.70
C GLU A 174 -8.15 6.70 -4.92
N GLN A 175 -6.97 6.94 -5.51
CA GLN A 175 -5.64 6.81 -4.89
C GLN A 175 -4.89 8.17 -4.89
N PRO A 176 -5.35 9.18 -4.12
CA PRO A 176 -4.65 10.45 -3.99
C PRO A 176 -3.22 10.30 -3.44
N ASP A 177 -2.26 10.91 -4.14
CA ASP A 177 -0.85 10.86 -3.80
C ASP A 177 -0.54 11.68 -2.55
N LEU A 178 0.18 11.06 -1.61
CA LEU A 178 0.68 11.69 -0.41
C LEU A 178 1.88 12.59 -0.71
N ASN A 179 1.94 13.72 -0.01
CA ASN A 179 3.05 14.65 -0.04
C ASN A 179 4.13 14.25 0.97
N TRP A 180 5.09 13.43 0.53
CA TRP A 180 6.21 12.97 1.37
C TRP A 180 7.17 14.07 1.84
N ALA A 181 7.09 15.29 1.29
CA ALA A 181 7.82 16.43 1.83
C ALA A 181 7.26 16.86 3.21
N HIS A 182 6.00 16.56 3.50
CA HIS A 182 5.35 16.91 4.77
C HIS A 182 5.79 15.94 5.90
N PRO A 183 6.26 16.44 7.06
CA PRO A 183 6.79 15.61 8.14
C PRO A 183 5.76 14.63 8.74
N ALA A 184 4.48 15.02 8.81
CA ALA A 184 3.44 14.13 9.33
C ALA A 184 3.23 12.88 8.46
N VAL A 185 3.42 12.97 7.14
CA VAL A 185 3.32 11.81 6.23
C VAL A 185 4.43 10.81 6.54
N ARG A 186 5.67 11.30 6.70
CA ARG A 186 6.82 10.45 7.08
C ARG A 186 6.61 9.78 8.44
N GLN A 187 6.21 10.57 9.43
CA GLN A 187 5.96 10.08 10.78
C GLN A 187 4.88 9.00 10.79
N GLU A 188 3.77 9.20 10.08
CA GLU A 188 2.69 8.22 10.03
C GLU A 188 3.14 6.88 9.46
N HIS A 189 3.96 6.89 8.40
CA HIS A 189 4.46 5.65 7.82
C HIS A 189 5.46 4.94 8.74
N GLU A 190 6.28 5.68 9.49
CA GLU A 190 7.11 5.09 10.55
C GLU A 190 6.25 4.43 11.64
N GLU A 191 5.14 5.05 12.04
CA GLU A 191 4.20 4.49 13.02
C GLU A 191 3.42 3.28 12.49
N ILE A 192 3.07 3.26 11.18
CA ILE A 192 2.49 2.08 10.53
C ILE A 192 3.48 0.92 10.54
N LEU A 193 4.74 1.17 10.18
CA LEU A 193 5.79 0.15 10.25
C LEU A 193 5.95 -0.37 11.68
N ARG A 194 6.06 0.52 12.66
CA ARG A 194 6.14 0.16 14.08
C ARG A 194 4.96 -0.71 14.51
N PHE A 195 3.74 -0.32 14.16
CA PHE A 195 2.51 -1.05 14.49
C PHE A 195 2.57 -2.52 14.03
N TRP A 196 3.06 -2.78 12.81
CA TRP A 196 3.16 -4.13 12.28
C TRP A 196 4.37 -4.91 12.82
N PHE A 197 5.51 -4.26 13.02
CA PHE A 197 6.69 -4.89 13.63
C PHE A 197 6.44 -5.30 15.09
N GLU A 198 5.71 -4.49 15.87
CA GLU A 198 5.32 -4.83 17.25
C GLU A 198 4.40 -6.06 17.31
N ARG A 199 3.74 -6.42 16.20
CA ARG A 199 2.91 -7.62 16.05
C ARG A 199 3.67 -8.84 15.52
N GLY A 200 4.97 -8.71 15.28
CA GLY A 200 5.82 -9.83 14.88
C GLY A 200 5.98 -10.05 13.38
N VAL A 201 5.53 -9.11 12.54
CA VAL A 201 5.91 -9.05 11.13
C VAL A 201 7.45 -9.00 11.02
N ALA A 202 8.02 -9.76 10.10
CA ALA A 202 9.47 -9.94 9.97
C ALA A 202 10.12 -9.01 8.93
N GLY A 203 9.31 -8.29 8.15
CA GLY A 203 9.76 -7.37 7.11
C GLY A 203 8.58 -6.87 6.28
N VAL A 204 8.89 -6.03 5.29
CA VAL A 204 7.90 -5.40 4.43
C VAL A 204 8.32 -5.48 2.97
N ARG A 205 7.34 -5.54 2.08
CA ARG A 205 7.50 -5.17 0.68
C ARG A 205 6.95 -3.76 0.51
N ILE A 206 7.67 -2.89 -0.17
CA ILE A 206 7.27 -1.49 -0.36
C ILE A 206 6.77 -1.34 -1.79
N ASP A 207 5.48 -1.05 -1.94
CA ASP A 207 4.89 -0.73 -3.23
C ASP A 207 5.33 0.67 -3.68
N SER A 208 5.51 0.84 -5.00
CA SER A 208 5.73 2.15 -5.61
C SER A 208 6.85 2.99 -4.97
N ALA A 209 7.89 2.34 -4.43
CA ALA A 209 8.96 2.96 -3.66
C ALA A 209 9.72 4.08 -4.38
N ALA A 210 9.70 4.08 -5.72
CA ALA A 210 10.35 5.09 -6.54
C ALA A 210 9.50 6.37 -6.71
N LEU A 211 8.23 6.37 -6.32
CA LEU A 211 7.26 7.42 -6.64
C LEU A 211 6.94 8.35 -5.46
N LEU A 212 7.52 8.11 -4.27
CA LEU A 212 7.15 8.82 -3.04
C LEU A 212 7.47 10.32 -3.12
N ALA A 213 8.69 10.63 -3.58
CA ALA A 213 9.14 12.00 -3.73
C ALA A 213 8.68 12.54 -5.09
N LYS A 214 8.18 13.78 -5.07
CA LYS A 214 7.82 14.52 -6.27
C LYS A 214 8.66 15.79 -6.31
N ASP A 215 9.05 16.21 -7.52
CA ASP A 215 9.61 17.55 -7.72
C ASP A 215 8.61 18.61 -7.18
N PRO A 216 9.02 19.52 -6.27
CA PRO A 216 8.12 20.54 -5.73
C PRO A 216 7.46 21.42 -6.80
N ASP A 217 8.16 21.64 -7.92
CA ASP A 217 7.71 22.45 -9.05
C ASP A 217 6.73 21.69 -9.96
N LEU A 218 6.70 20.35 -9.86
CA LEU A 218 5.85 19.44 -10.64
C LEU A 218 5.84 19.79 -12.15
N PRO A 219 7.02 19.90 -12.81
CA PRO A 219 7.11 20.36 -14.20
C PRO A 219 6.41 19.39 -15.16
N ASP A 220 6.15 19.85 -16.39
CA ASP A 220 5.71 18.96 -17.47
C ASP A 220 6.71 17.81 -17.71
N PHE A 221 6.18 16.66 -18.10
CA PHE A 221 6.90 15.45 -18.44
C PHE A 221 7.81 15.68 -19.65
N VAL A 222 9.05 15.20 -19.56
CA VAL A 222 10.01 15.24 -20.65
C VAL A 222 10.41 13.80 -20.97
N GLU A 223 10.07 13.33 -22.17
CA GLU A 223 10.38 11.98 -22.61
C GLU A 223 11.88 11.66 -22.47
N GLY A 224 12.20 10.49 -21.90
CA GLY A 224 13.57 10.06 -21.64
C GLY A 224 14.24 10.69 -20.42
N ARG A 225 13.53 11.55 -19.68
CA ARG A 225 13.94 12.06 -18.37
C ARG A 225 12.97 11.48 -17.33
N ASP A 226 13.49 10.79 -16.33
CA ASP A 226 12.65 10.29 -15.23
C ASP A 226 11.99 11.49 -14.53
N PRO A 227 10.64 11.56 -14.45
CA PRO A 227 9.93 12.70 -13.87
C PRO A 227 9.90 12.69 -12.33
N HIS A 228 10.39 11.61 -11.71
CA HIS A 228 10.43 11.41 -10.26
C HIS A 228 11.81 11.69 -9.65
#